data_AF-A0A925NH45-F1
#
_entry.id   AF-A0A925NH45-F1
#
_cell.length_a   1.000
_cell.length_b   1.000
_cell.length_c   1.000
_cell.angle_alpha   90.00
_cell.angle_beta   90.00
_cell.angle_gamma   90.00
#
_symmetry.space_group_name_H-M   'P 1'
#
loop_
_entity.id
_entity.type
_entity.pdbx_description
1 polymer ?
#
loop_
_entity_poly.entity_id
_entity_poly.type
_entity_poly.pdbx_seq_one_letter_code
_entity_poly.pdbx_strand_id
1 'polypeptide(L)'
;MTGSMNSGKAKFRLFSKGSIGIIVAAFCMLVCLECWLSISHPFSRLPVATTEQGELFTSLTSIEKEISLNPKKPYAVLIGSSLMVAPVVQAESKYRNQIIKRFSERRSTFCEKQLSERLKSPVQQNVAVYNAAVGGGMASDDFFIGRALLESKNPPTAIICGVA
;
A
#
# COMPACT_ATOMS: atom_id res chain seq x y z
N MET A 1 78.73 9.85 28.44
CA MET A 1 77.86 9.12 29.40
C MET A 1 76.51 8.93 28.76
N THR A 2 76.20 7.68 28.44
CA THR A 2 75.10 7.17 27.61
C THR A 2 73.92 6.74 28.50
N GLY A 3 72.70 7.17 28.20
CA GLY A 3 71.46 6.66 28.81
C GLY A 3 70.33 6.73 27.78
N SER A 4 70.16 5.68 26.96
CA SER A 4 69.28 4.51 27.18
C SER A 4 67.79 4.84 27.04
N MET A 5 67.28 4.64 25.81
CA MET A 5 65.88 4.62 25.42
C MET A 5 65.15 3.46 26.10
N ASN A 6 64.11 3.75 26.89
CA ASN A 6 63.26 2.73 27.48
C ASN A 6 61.96 2.59 26.65
N SER A 7 61.98 1.61 25.74
CA SER A 7 60.83 1.20 24.94
C SER A 7 59.80 0.49 25.82
N GLY A 8 58.74 1.22 26.19
CA GLY A 8 57.57 0.68 26.88
C GLY A 8 56.78 -0.28 25.99
N LYS A 9 57.17 -1.56 25.98
CA LYS A 9 56.38 -2.65 25.41
C LYS A 9 55.08 -2.79 26.21
N ALA A 10 53.97 -2.34 25.63
CA ALA A 10 52.63 -2.63 26.13
C ALA A 10 52.42 -4.16 26.10
N LYS A 11 52.51 -4.78 27.27
CA LYS A 11 52.13 -6.18 27.48
C LYS A 11 50.63 -6.31 27.23
N PHE A 12 50.26 -6.75 26.02
CA PHE A 12 48.98 -7.37 25.75
C PHE A 12 48.87 -8.58 26.70
N ARG A 13 48.19 -8.39 27.83
CA ARG A 13 47.89 -9.46 28.76
C ARG A 13 47.01 -10.45 28.01
N LEU A 14 47.52 -11.69 27.94
CA LEU A 14 46.80 -12.86 27.47
C LEU A 14 45.36 -12.82 28.01
N PHE A 15 44.39 -12.82 27.09
CA PHE A 15 43.02 -13.17 27.39
C PHE A 15 43.02 -14.54 28.07
N SER A 16 42.62 -14.56 29.34
CA SER A 16 42.42 -15.78 30.12
C SER A 16 41.50 -16.72 29.34
N LYS A 17 41.84 -18.01 29.26
CA LYS A 17 41.01 -19.05 28.62
C LYS A 17 39.57 -19.11 29.20
N GLY A 18 39.33 -18.54 30.38
CA GLY A 18 38.00 -18.39 30.96
C GLY A 18 37.13 -17.29 30.33
N SER A 19 37.72 -16.31 29.64
CA SER A 19 36.99 -15.16 29.07
C SER A 19 36.28 -15.50 27.75
N ILE A 20 36.82 -16.43 26.98
CA ILE A 20 36.21 -16.85 25.69
C ILE A 20 34.88 -17.55 25.94
N GLY A 21 34.80 -18.41 26.97
CA GLY A 21 33.55 -19.10 27.33
C GLY A 21 32.45 -18.11 27.72
N ILE A 22 32.78 -17.04 28.45
CA ILE A 22 31.83 -15.99 28.85
C ILE A 22 31.32 -15.23 27.62
N ILE A 23 32.20 -14.89 26.68
CA ILE A 23 31.82 -14.17 25.45
C ILE A 23 30.88 -15.02 24.59
N VAL A 24 31.20 -16.31 24.41
CA VAL A 24 30.35 -17.23 23.65
C VAL A 24 28.99 -17.40 24.32
N ALA A 25 28.95 -17.56 25.64
CA ALA A 25 27.70 -17.67 26.39
C ALA A 25 26.83 -16.40 26.29
N ALA A 26 27.45 -15.21 26.38
CA ALA A 26 26.76 -13.94 26.20
C ALA A 26 26.19 -13.78 24.78
N PHE A 27 26.95 -14.19 23.76
CA PHE A 27 26.49 -14.12 22.37
C PHE A 27 25.33 -15.09 22.12
N CYS A 28 25.40 -16.32 22.66
CA CYS A 28 24.30 -17.27 22.60
C CYS A 28 23.05 -16.74 23.30
N MET A 29 23.18 -16.13 24.48
CA MET A 29 22.07 -15.50 25.17
C MET A 29 21.42 -14.38 24.35
N LEU A 30 22.24 -13.55 23.70
CA LEU A 30 21.75 -12.45 22.87
C LEU A 30 20.97 -12.96 21.64
N VAL A 31 21.50 -13.98 20.95
CA VAL A 31 20.80 -14.64 19.84
C VAL A 31 19.49 -15.29 20.30
N CYS A 32 19.49 -15.98 21.45
CA CYS A 32 18.28 -16.56 22.01
C CYS A 32 17.24 -15.48 22.36
N LEU A 33 17.67 -14.33 22.89
CA LEU A 33 16.79 -13.22 23.22
C LEU A 33 16.17 -12.58 21.96
N GLU A 34 16.97 -12.39 20.90
CA GLU A 34 16.50 -11.89 19.60
C GLU A 34 15.53 -12.86 18.92
N CYS A 35 15.81 -14.17 18.97
CA CYS A 35 14.88 -15.18 18.47
C CYS A 35 13.58 -15.20 19.29
N TRP A 36 13.67 -15.12 20.62
CA TRP A 36 12.52 -15.08 21.50
C TRP A 36 11.67 -13.84 21.22
N LEU A 37 12.28 -12.66 21.16
CA LEU A 37 11.61 -11.41 20.80
C LEU A 37 10.98 -11.53 19.41
N SER A 38 11.69 -12.02 18.40
CA SER A 38 11.13 -12.19 17.05
C SER A 38 9.89 -13.10 17.01
N ILE A 39 9.84 -14.15 17.82
CA ILE A 39 8.72 -15.11 17.89
C ILE A 39 7.57 -14.59 18.76
N SER A 40 7.88 -13.93 19.87
CA SER A 40 6.93 -13.50 20.90
C SER A 40 6.37 -12.10 20.68
N HIS A 41 7.07 -11.23 19.95
CA HIS A 41 6.62 -9.86 19.75
C HIS A 41 5.40 -9.87 18.81
N PRO A 42 4.22 -9.42 19.27
CA PRO A 42 3.00 -9.45 18.45
C PRO A 42 3.11 -8.55 17.20
N PHE A 43 4.08 -7.64 17.18
CA PHE A 43 4.32 -6.71 16.06
C PHE A 43 5.13 -7.31 14.90
N SER A 44 5.91 -8.39 15.07
CA SER A 44 6.60 -9.05 13.95
C SER A 44 5.64 -9.83 13.04
N ARG A 45 4.41 -10.08 13.51
CA ARG A 45 3.31 -10.68 12.76
C ARG A 45 2.29 -9.68 12.23
N LEU A 46 2.37 -8.43 12.68
CA LEU A 46 1.60 -7.38 12.02
C LEU A 46 2.28 -7.14 10.67
N PRO A 47 1.54 -7.20 9.55
CA PRO A 47 2.08 -6.74 8.30
C PRO A 47 2.48 -5.29 8.53
N VAL A 48 3.79 -5.04 8.64
CA VAL A 48 4.32 -3.68 8.63
C VAL A 48 3.74 -3.10 7.35
N ALA A 49 2.95 -2.04 7.49
CA ALA A 49 2.36 -1.34 6.36
C ALA A 49 3.52 -0.85 5.49
N THR A 50 3.95 -1.68 4.55
CA THR A 50 4.91 -1.28 3.54
C THR A 50 4.19 -0.22 2.72
N THR A 51 4.94 0.71 2.14
CA THR A 51 4.41 1.75 1.26
C THR A 51 3.57 1.17 0.10
N GLU A 52 3.77 -0.12 -0.22
CA GLU A 52 2.99 -0.90 -1.20
C GLU A 52 1.61 -1.40 -0.69
N GLN A 53 1.33 -1.31 0.61
CA GLN A 53 0.04 -1.64 1.23
C GLN A 53 -0.88 -0.41 1.37
N GLY A 54 -0.45 0.76 0.89
CA GLY A 54 -1.30 1.94 0.85
C GLY A 54 -2.52 1.70 -0.03
N GLU A 55 -3.72 1.97 0.51
CA GLU A 55 -4.98 1.82 -0.22
C GLU A 55 -4.94 2.57 -1.57
N LEU A 56 -4.26 3.72 -1.61
CA LEU A 56 -4.00 4.50 -2.83
C LEU A 56 -3.32 3.68 -3.93
N PHE A 57 -2.17 3.08 -3.62
CA PHE A 57 -1.39 2.31 -4.58
C PHE A 57 -2.14 1.07 -5.06
N THR A 58 -2.80 0.36 -4.14
CA THR A 58 -3.63 -0.81 -4.49
C THR A 58 -4.81 -0.41 -5.38
N SER A 59 -5.41 0.76 -5.17
CA SER A 59 -6.51 1.28 -6.01
C SER A 59 -6.06 1.49 -7.44
N LEU A 60 -4.96 2.24 -7.62
CA LEU A 60 -4.44 2.59 -8.93
C LEU A 60 -3.98 1.35 -9.71
N THR A 61 -3.21 0.47 -9.06
CA THR A 61 -2.72 -0.77 -9.69
C THR A 61 -3.86 -1.72 -10.07
N SER A 62 -4.91 -1.83 -9.26
CA SER A 62 -6.08 -2.66 -9.58
C SER A 62 -6.84 -2.12 -10.80
N ILE A 63 -7.02 -0.79 -10.86
CA ILE A 63 -7.69 -0.11 -11.98
C ILE A 63 -6.86 -0.24 -13.26
N GLU A 64 -5.55 0.03 -13.19
CA GLU A 64 -4.64 -0.09 -14.32
C GLU A 64 -4.58 -1.52 -14.85
N LYS A 65 -4.54 -2.51 -13.96
CA LYS A 65 -4.60 -3.93 -14.33
C LYS A 65 -5.89 -4.27 -15.06
N GLU A 66 -7.04 -3.80 -14.56
CA GLU A 66 -8.33 -4.08 -15.20
C GLU A 66 -8.45 -3.40 -16.57
N ILE A 67 -8.00 -2.15 -16.70
CA ILE A 67 -7.98 -1.40 -17.97
C ILE A 67 -7.04 -2.07 -18.98
N SER A 68 -5.88 -2.55 -18.53
CA SER A 68 -4.91 -3.22 -19.40
C SER A 68 -5.43 -4.56 -19.93
N LEU A 69 -6.17 -5.30 -19.10
CA LEU A 69 -6.78 -6.57 -19.50
C LEU A 69 -8.02 -6.38 -20.37
N ASN A 70 -8.83 -5.36 -20.08
CA ASN A 70 -10.07 -5.07 -20.78
C ASN A 70 -10.13 -3.57 -21.09
N PRO A 71 -9.49 -3.11 -22.19
CA PRO A 71 -9.49 -1.70 -22.56
C PRO A 71 -10.87 -1.28 -23.06
N LYS A 72 -11.76 -0.97 -22.11
CA LYS A 72 -13.07 -0.38 -22.37
C LYS A 72 -12.93 1.13 -22.32
N LYS A 73 -13.11 1.78 -23.47
CA LYS A 73 -13.30 3.23 -23.57
C LYS A 73 -14.72 3.52 -24.08
N PRO A 74 -15.37 4.58 -23.60
CA PRO A 74 -14.92 5.52 -22.56
C PRO A 74 -15.00 4.92 -21.13
N TYR A 75 -14.22 5.48 -20.21
CA TYR A 75 -14.33 5.14 -18.79
C TYR A 75 -14.14 6.35 -17.88
N ALA A 76 -14.74 6.31 -16.69
CA ALA A 76 -14.67 7.36 -15.69
C ALA A 76 -14.12 6.82 -14.36
N VAL A 77 -13.47 7.70 -13.59
CA VAL A 77 -12.93 7.37 -12.28
C VAL A 77 -13.50 8.31 -11.23
N LEU A 78 -14.00 7.73 -10.14
CA LEU A 78 -14.45 8.42 -8.95
C LEU A 78 -13.26 8.55 -7.99
N ILE A 79 -12.96 9.77 -7.56
CA ILE A 79 -11.95 10.07 -6.52
C ILE A 79 -12.64 10.78 -5.34
N GLY A 80 -11.99 10.78 -4.18
CA GLY A 80 -12.52 11.38 -2.96
C GLY A 80 -12.22 10.55 -1.72
N SER A 81 -12.89 10.91 -0.62
CA SER A 81 -12.70 10.31 0.69
C SER A 81 -13.66 9.13 0.97
N SER A 82 -13.82 8.80 2.25
CA SER A 82 -14.80 7.81 2.72
C SER A 82 -16.24 8.13 2.29
N LEU A 83 -16.57 9.41 2.07
CA LEU A 83 -17.90 9.83 1.59
C LEU A 83 -18.19 9.40 0.15
N MET A 84 -17.16 9.15 -0.66
CA MET A 84 -17.32 8.54 -1.99
C MET A 84 -17.23 7.01 -1.90
N VAL A 85 -16.28 6.48 -1.11
CA VAL A 85 -16.07 5.01 -0.99
C VAL A 85 -17.31 4.29 -0.47
N ALA A 86 -17.86 4.74 0.66
CA ALA A 86 -18.93 4.03 1.35
C ALA A 86 -20.20 3.86 0.51
N PRO A 87 -20.80 4.92 -0.08
CA PRO A 87 -22.03 4.77 -0.86
C PRO A 87 -21.80 3.96 -2.14
N VAL A 88 -20.66 4.10 -2.82
CA VAL A 88 -20.37 3.33 -4.04
C VAL A 88 -20.25 1.85 -3.74
N VAL A 89 -19.47 1.48 -2.72
CA VAL A 89 -19.31 0.08 -2.31
C VAL A 89 -20.63 -0.52 -1.82
N GLN A 90 -21.43 0.24 -1.06
CA GLN A 90 -22.73 -0.22 -0.59
C GLN A 90 -23.74 -0.42 -1.73
N ALA A 91 -23.77 0.51 -2.69
CA ALA A 91 -24.64 0.40 -3.86
C ALA A 91 -24.23 -0.78 -4.75
N GLU A 92 -22.93 -0.97 -4.98
CA GLU A 92 -22.40 -2.10 -5.73
C GLU A 92 -22.72 -3.44 -5.05
N SER A 93 -22.55 -3.52 -3.73
CA SER A 93 -22.85 -4.72 -2.95
C SER A 93 -24.32 -5.09 -3.03
N LYS A 94 -25.22 -4.12 -2.89
CA LYS A 94 -26.67 -4.32 -3.07
C LYS A 94 -27.02 -4.75 -4.49
N TYR A 95 -26.41 -4.12 -5.48
CA TYR A 95 -26.69 -4.40 -6.89
C TYR A 95 -26.25 -5.81 -7.30
N ARG A 96 -25.06 -6.24 -6.88
CA ARG A 96 -24.51 -7.57 -7.17
C ARG A 96 -24.99 -8.66 -6.20
N ASN A 97 -25.73 -8.29 -5.15
CA ASN A 97 -26.13 -9.16 -4.06
C ASN A 97 -24.95 -9.96 -3.45
N GLN A 98 -23.80 -9.30 -3.29
CA GLN A 98 -22.59 -9.91 -2.74
C GLN A 98 -21.76 -8.90 -1.96
N ILE A 99 -20.89 -9.38 -1.06
CA ILE A 99 -19.93 -8.54 -0.35
C ILE A 99 -18.82 -8.14 -1.32
N ILE A 100 -18.60 -6.84 -1.49
CA ILE A 100 -17.58 -6.30 -2.38
C ILE A 100 -16.28 -6.09 -1.60
N LYS A 101 -15.18 -6.65 -2.09
CA LYS A 101 -13.86 -6.44 -1.50
C LYS A 101 -13.33 -5.07 -1.94
N ARG A 102 -13.62 -4.03 -1.16
CA ARG A 102 -13.31 -2.62 -1.50
C ARG A 102 -11.89 -2.36 -2.00
N PHE A 103 -10.91 -3.13 -1.53
CA PHE A 103 -9.50 -2.93 -1.87
C PHE A 103 -9.13 -3.48 -3.25
N SER A 104 -9.74 -4.59 -3.66
CA SER A 104 -9.43 -5.30 -4.91
C SER A 104 -10.47 -5.10 -6.01
N GLU A 105 -11.72 -4.86 -5.63
CA GLU A 105 -12.84 -4.66 -6.57
C GLU A 105 -13.17 -3.17 -6.63
N ARG A 106 -12.62 -2.49 -7.64
CA ARG A 106 -12.79 -1.05 -7.81
C ARG A 106 -13.85 -0.66 -8.83
N ARG A 107 -14.21 -1.55 -9.76
CA ARG A 107 -15.23 -1.27 -10.78
C ARG A 107 -16.64 -1.28 -10.18
N SER A 108 -17.44 -0.26 -10.46
CA SER A 108 -18.83 -0.17 -10.03
C SER A 108 -19.78 -0.40 -11.20
N THR A 109 -20.25 -1.64 -11.36
CA THR A 109 -21.26 -1.98 -12.36
C THR A 109 -22.63 -1.36 -12.10
N PHE A 110 -22.92 -1.00 -10.85
CA PHE A 110 -24.10 -0.23 -10.50
C PHE A 110 -24.07 1.19 -11.11
N CYS A 111 -22.95 1.91 -10.95
CA CYS A 111 -22.78 3.23 -11.55
C CYS A 111 -22.82 3.18 -13.08
N GLU A 112 -22.20 2.15 -13.69
CA GLU A 112 -22.27 1.91 -15.14
C GLU A 112 -23.72 1.78 -15.61
N LYS A 113 -24.51 0.94 -14.92
CA LYS A 113 -25.93 0.76 -15.22
C LYS A 113 -26.71 2.07 -15.09
N GLN A 114 -26.59 2.77 -13.96
CA GLN A 114 -27.29 4.04 -13.74
C GLN A 114 -26.93 5.08 -14.80
N LEU A 115 -25.64 5.19 -15.16
CA LEU A 115 -25.19 6.12 -16.18
C LEU A 115 -25.77 5.77 -17.55
N SER A 116 -25.79 4.48 -17.91
CA SER A 116 -26.36 4.00 -19.17
C SER A 116 -27.86 4.28 -19.29
N GLU A 117 -28.61 4.10 -18.20
CA GLU A 117 -30.06 4.38 -18.15
C GLU A 117 -30.36 5.88 -18.28
N ARG A 118 -29.50 6.73 -17.71
CA ARG A 118 -29.68 8.18 -17.68
C ARG A 118 -29.28 8.87 -18.98
N LEU A 119 -28.21 8.41 -19.63
CA LEU A 119 -27.70 9.05 -20.84
C LEU A 119 -28.62 8.85 -22.05
N LYS A 120 -29.51 7.84 -22.04
CA LYS A 120 -30.45 7.52 -23.14
C LYS A 120 -29.82 7.67 -24.54
N SER A 121 -28.53 7.34 -24.67
CA SER A 121 -27.77 7.63 -25.88
C SER A 121 -28.12 6.60 -26.95
N PRO A 122 -28.35 7.02 -28.22
CA PRO A 122 -28.56 6.10 -29.34
C PRO A 122 -27.32 5.23 -29.62
N VAL A 123 -26.15 5.66 -29.14
CA VAL A 123 -24.93 4.86 -29.13
C VAL A 123 -24.83 4.22 -27.74
N GLN A 124 -25.07 2.91 -27.65
CA GLN A 124 -24.86 2.09 -26.44
C GLN A 124 -23.38 2.01 -26.07
N GLN A 125 -22.75 3.13 -25.76
CA GLN A 125 -21.42 3.15 -25.17
C GLN A 125 -21.55 2.81 -23.70
N ASN A 126 -21.14 1.59 -23.37
CA ASN A 126 -21.06 1.12 -22.01
C ASN A 126 -19.85 1.78 -21.34
N VAL A 127 -20.07 2.90 -20.66
CA VAL A 127 -19.03 3.65 -19.95
C VAL A 127 -18.63 2.85 -18.72
N ALA A 128 -17.37 2.44 -18.62
CA ALA A 128 -16.88 1.78 -17.40
C ALA A 128 -16.67 2.79 -16.27
N VAL A 129 -16.97 2.43 -15.02
CA VAL A 129 -16.84 3.33 -13.87
C VAL A 129 -16.01 2.66 -12.77
N TYR A 130 -14.94 3.33 -12.34
CA TYR A 130 -14.03 2.83 -11.31
C TYR A 130 -14.02 3.74 -10.08
N ASN A 131 -13.90 3.16 -8.90
CA ASN A 131 -13.81 3.85 -7.63
C ASN A 131 -12.37 3.86 -7.10
N ALA A 132 -11.64 4.94 -7.39
CA ALA A 132 -10.30 5.19 -6.87
C ALA A 132 -10.31 5.99 -5.56
N ALA A 133 -11.49 6.31 -5.01
CA ALA A 133 -11.59 6.99 -3.72
C ALA A 133 -10.98 6.14 -2.60
N VAL A 134 -10.49 6.82 -1.56
CA VAL A 134 -9.78 6.22 -0.43
C VAL A 134 -10.41 6.64 0.88
N GLY A 135 -10.61 5.66 1.78
CA GLY A 135 -11.17 5.94 3.10
C GLY A 135 -10.27 6.87 3.92
N GLY A 136 -10.80 8.03 4.34
CA GLY A 136 -10.01 9.04 5.05
C GLY A 136 -9.05 9.83 4.16
N GLY A 137 -9.15 9.70 2.84
CA GLY A 137 -8.34 10.45 1.88
C GLY A 137 -8.49 11.96 2.06
N MET A 138 -7.37 12.67 1.94
CA MET A 138 -7.28 14.13 1.95
C MET A 138 -7.24 14.67 0.51
N ALA A 139 -7.47 15.97 0.35
CA ALA A 139 -7.39 16.62 -0.96
C ALA A 139 -6.02 16.42 -1.66
N SER A 140 -4.94 16.25 -0.89
CA SER A 140 -3.62 15.91 -1.42
C SER A 140 -3.60 14.54 -2.09
N ASP A 141 -4.30 13.56 -1.52
CA ASP A 141 -4.39 12.21 -2.07
C ASP A 141 -5.16 12.22 -3.38
N ASP A 142 -6.29 12.95 -3.42
CA ASP A 142 -7.07 13.15 -4.64
C ASP A 142 -6.25 13.82 -5.74
N PHE A 143 -5.41 14.80 -5.39
CA PHE A 143 -4.47 15.41 -6.34
C PHE A 143 -3.46 14.39 -6.89
N PHE A 144 -2.84 13.58 -6.03
CA PHE A 144 -1.88 12.57 -6.46
C PHE A 144 -2.52 11.47 -7.33
N ILE A 145 -3.69 10.98 -6.94
CA ILE A 145 -4.48 10.00 -7.72
C ILE A 145 -4.85 10.60 -9.08
N GLY A 146 -5.44 11.80 -9.09
CA GLY A 146 -5.87 12.47 -10.30
C GLY A 146 -4.71 12.70 -11.26
N ARG A 147 -3.57 13.18 -10.75
CA ARG A 147 -2.35 13.35 -11.54
C ARG A 147 -1.86 12.03 -12.12
N ALA A 148 -1.74 10.99 -11.30
CA ALA A 148 -1.27 9.67 -11.74
C ALA A 148 -2.19 9.07 -12.83
N LEU A 149 -3.50 9.24 -12.71
CA LEU A 149 -4.47 8.78 -13.71
C LEU A 149 -4.34 9.54 -15.03
N LEU A 150 -4.17 10.87 -14.98
CA LEU A 150 -4.04 11.71 -16.17
C LEU A 150 -2.69 11.49 -16.89
N GLU A 151 -1.62 11.22 -16.15
CA GLU A 151 -0.29 10.90 -16.70
C GLU A 151 -0.15 9.42 -17.12
N SER A 152 -1.16 8.58 -16.86
CA SER A 152 -1.13 7.16 -17.23
C SER A 152 -1.19 6.94 -18.74
N LYS A 153 -0.75 5.74 -19.19
CA LYS A 153 -0.81 5.35 -20.62
C LYS A 153 -2.23 5.37 -21.20
N ASN A 154 -3.22 5.13 -20.36
CA ASN A 154 -4.62 5.06 -20.75
C ASN A 154 -5.43 5.99 -19.85
N PRO A 155 -5.42 7.32 -20.06
CA PRO A 155 -6.10 8.24 -19.16
C PRO A 155 -7.64 8.09 -19.19
N PRO A 156 -8.33 8.38 -18.08
CA PRO A 156 -9.78 8.34 -18.02
C PRO A 156 -10.41 9.43 -18.88
N THR A 157 -11.63 9.18 -19.35
CA THR A 157 -12.43 10.18 -20.08
C THR A 157 -12.97 11.26 -19.13
N ALA A 158 -13.28 10.87 -17.89
CA ALA A 158 -13.75 11.79 -16.86
C ALA A 158 -13.22 11.36 -15.49
N ILE A 159 -12.89 12.36 -14.66
CA ILE A 159 -12.60 12.18 -13.24
C ILE A 159 -13.68 12.94 -12.47
N ILE A 160 -14.39 12.24 -11.58
CA ILE A 160 -15.43 12.80 -10.73
C ILE A 160 -14.87 12.88 -9.32
N CYS A 161 -14.70 14.11 -8.82
CA CYS A 161 -14.18 14.36 -7.49
C CYS A 161 -15.32 14.56 -6.48
N GLY A 162 -15.38 13.69 -5.48
CA GLY A 162 -16.25 13.84 -4.33
C GLY A 162 -15.63 14.77 -3.30
N VAL A 163 -16.00 16.05 -3.34
CA VAL A 163 -15.56 17.05 -2.36
C VAL A 163 -16.44 16.98 -1.12
N ALA A 164 -15.82 16.95 0.05
CA ALA A 164 -16.47 17.02 1.37
C ALA A 164 -16.35 18.43 1.94
#